data_AF-A0A218Y2P5-F1
#
_entry.id   AF-A0A218Y2P5-F1
#
_cell.length_a   1.000
_cell.length_b   1.000
_cell.length_c   1.000
_cell.angle_alpha   90.00
_cell.angle_beta   90.00
_cell.angle_gamma   90.00
#
_symmetry.space_group_name_H-M   'P 1'
#
loop_
_entity.id
_entity.type
_entity.pdbx_description
1 polymer ?
#
loop_
_entity_poly.entity_id
_entity_poly.type
_entity_poly.pdbx_seq_one_letter_code
_entity_poly.pdbx_strand_id
1 'polypeptide(L)'
;MGGNASKTWQELSGSKNWEGLLDPFNDDLRKYIIHYGEGAQAIGDAFNNQDESDARGFSRYPMEGFFHNVGLDWFDYDVTQFFYAKEQRYLMYEVNWIGYVAVATDAGKEKLGRRDILVVWRGTERTVEAALDIDDTLTSASDIFAGHEDVMVHNGWHEIYTSKNHVVDTEYIGHSAGEQAVKEVKKQVEQLYKNNKDEEISITVAGHSMGAALATLNAMDIVANGHNYPEDHPEMACQVTVFAFASPKVGNEKFKELYDNLNKEKNLHALRILNAIDIVPNLPPVKYEHVGEQFMIDSRQSTHLKSINEVGTASLQIAHQLEPMLHVVAGWNGFDGTFDIKQNRDYSLANKDMDALKSNYKAGILVGGAEQGYGPDYQKRDQQMDIARLQAAASSRVICLAA
;
A
#
# COMPACT_ATOMS: atom_id res chain seq x y z
N MET A 1 -23.61 21.50 -20.20
CA MET A 1 -23.12 21.16 -18.85
C MET A 1 -21.78 20.47 -19.05
N GLY A 2 -20.72 20.99 -18.43
CA GLY A 2 -19.32 20.84 -18.86
C GLY A 2 -18.89 19.39 -19.02
N GLY A 3 -18.35 19.07 -20.19
CA GLY A 3 -17.84 17.74 -20.51
C GLY A 3 -16.67 17.35 -19.61
N ASN A 4 -16.60 16.06 -19.28
CA ASN A 4 -15.45 15.37 -18.68
C ASN A 4 -14.21 15.60 -19.54
N ALA A 5 -13.50 16.70 -19.31
CA ALA A 5 -12.13 16.82 -19.78
C ALA A 5 -11.28 15.80 -18.99
N SER A 6 -10.52 14.97 -19.71
CA SER A 6 -9.54 14.06 -19.11
C SER A 6 -8.63 14.85 -18.17
N LYS A 7 -8.43 14.32 -16.96
CA LYS A 7 -7.61 14.95 -15.92
C LYS A 7 -6.15 14.61 -16.11
N THR A 8 -5.27 15.56 -15.83
CA THR A 8 -3.83 15.28 -15.90
C THR A 8 -3.42 14.35 -14.76
N TRP A 9 -2.31 13.62 -14.92
CA TRP A 9 -1.82 12.75 -13.87
C TRP A 9 -1.53 13.52 -12.57
N GLN A 10 -1.06 14.77 -12.66
CA GLN A 10 -0.82 15.62 -11.49
C GLN A 10 -2.11 15.91 -10.72
N GLU A 11 -3.22 16.20 -11.42
CA GLU A 11 -4.53 16.42 -10.80
C GLU A 11 -5.06 15.13 -10.15
N LEU A 12 -4.90 13.98 -10.82
CA LEU A 12 -5.27 12.66 -10.28
C LEU A 12 -4.40 12.25 -9.08
N SER A 13 -3.15 12.72 -9.05
CA SER A 13 -2.23 12.62 -7.90
C SER A 13 -2.42 13.75 -6.88
N GLY A 14 -3.42 14.62 -7.02
CA GLY A 14 -3.82 15.54 -5.96
C GLY A 14 -3.17 16.92 -5.98
N SER A 15 -2.57 17.38 -7.08
CA SER A 15 -1.96 18.73 -7.18
C SER A 15 -2.92 19.89 -6.84
N LYS A 16 -4.23 19.63 -6.86
CA LYS A 16 -5.31 20.53 -6.41
C LYS A 16 -6.14 19.93 -5.27
N ASN A 17 -5.54 19.08 -4.46
CA ASN A 17 -6.17 18.34 -3.35
C ASN A 17 -7.51 17.70 -3.77
N TRP A 18 -7.53 17.11 -4.99
CA TRP A 18 -8.71 16.46 -5.59
C TRP A 18 -10.00 17.30 -5.62
N GLU A 19 -9.88 18.64 -5.59
CA GLU A 19 -11.03 19.55 -5.65
C GLU A 19 -11.89 19.25 -6.89
N GLY A 20 -13.18 18.99 -6.66
CA GLY A 20 -14.14 18.66 -7.72
C GLY A 20 -13.95 17.28 -8.37
N LEU A 21 -13.13 16.39 -7.79
CA LEU A 21 -12.96 15.01 -8.27
C LEU A 21 -13.63 13.95 -7.38
N LEU A 22 -13.93 14.30 -6.13
CA LEU A 22 -14.49 13.36 -5.13
C LEU A 22 -16.02 13.29 -5.15
N ASP A 23 -16.68 14.41 -5.42
CA ASP A 23 -18.14 14.52 -5.53
C ASP A 23 -18.55 15.58 -6.58
N PRO A 24 -19.13 15.19 -7.73
CA PRO A 24 -19.37 13.81 -8.16
C PRO A 24 -18.03 13.07 -8.39
N PHE A 25 -18.01 11.78 -8.08
CA PHE A 25 -16.79 10.99 -8.15
C PHE A 25 -16.32 10.80 -9.61
N ASN A 26 -15.12 11.32 -9.91
CA ASN A 26 -14.52 11.28 -11.23
C ASN A 26 -14.08 9.86 -11.64
N ASP A 27 -14.39 9.45 -12.87
CA ASP A 27 -14.12 8.09 -13.35
C ASP A 27 -12.63 7.80 -13.62
N ASP A 28 -11.81 8.81 -13.93
CA ASP A 28 -10.36 8.62 -14.05
C ASP A 28 -9.70 8.50 -12.67
N LEU A 29 -10.14 9.30 -11.69
CA LEU A 29 -9.72 9.15 -10.30
C LEU A 29 -10.13 7.79 -9.73
N ARG A 30 -11.30 7.27 -10.09
CA ARG A 30 -11.73 5.92 -9.74
C ARG A 30 -10.75 4.86 -10.20
N LYS A 31 -10.31 4.91 -11.46
CA LYS A 31 -9.27 3.99 -11.98
C LYS A 31 -7.96 4.15 -11.22
N TYR A 32 -7.57 5.39 -10.92
CA TYR A 32 -6.35 5.70 -10.17
C TYR A 32 -6.35 5.11 -8.76
N ILE A 33 -7.44 5.31 -8.01
CA ILE A 33 -7.59 4.75 -6.67
C ILE A 33 -7.58 3.21 -6.73
N ILE A 34 -8.28 2.61 -7.69
CA ILE A 34 -8.26 1.14 -7.86
C ILE A 34 -6.85 0.65 -8.19
N HIS A 35 -6.14 1.31 -9.11
CA HIS A 35 -4.78 0.93 -9.49
C HIS A 35 -3.83 0.89 -8.29
N TYR A 36 -3.75 1.96 -7.49
CA TYR A 36 -2.88 1.96 -6.30
C TYR A 36 -3.40 1.06 -5.18
N GLY A 37 -4.71 0.82 -5.13
CA GLY A 37 -5.32 -0.19 -4.28
C GLY A 37 -4.90 -1.62 -4.65
N GLU A 38 -4.83 -1.96 -5.94
CA GLU A 38 -4.35 -3.27 -6.42
C GLU A 38 -2.86 -3.46 -6.11
N GLY A 39 -2.05 -2.41 -6.27
CA GLY A 39 -0.66 -2.42 -5.82
C GLY A 39 -0.54 -2.67 -4.31
N ALA A 40 -1.41 -2.04 -3.51
CA ALA A 40 -1.47 -2.29 -2.07
C ALA A 40 -1.96 -3.71 -1.74
N GLN A 41 -2.90 -4.28 -2.49
CA GLN A 41 -3.40 -5.64 -2.26
C GLN A 41 -2.37 -6.72 -2.66
N ALA A 42 -1.53 -6.46 -3.66
CA ALA A 42 -0.50 -7.38 -4.14
C ALA A 42 0.42 -7.89 -3.02
N ILE A 43 0.66 -7.05 -1.99
CA ILE A 43 1.47 -7.46 -0.84
C ILE A 43 0.77 -8.53 0.01
N GLY A 44 -0.55 -8.43 0.20
CA GLY A 44 -1.34 -9.43 0.92
C GLY A 44 -1.38 -10.74 0.16
N ASP A 45 -1.56 -10.66 -1.16
CA ASP A 45 -1.60 -11.83 -2.06
C ASP A 45 -0.29 -12.64 -2.06
N ALA A 46 0.83 -11.94 -1.87
CA ALA A 46 2.15 -12.55 -1.83
C ALA A 46 2.66 -12.83 -0.41
N PHE A 47 2.03 -12.34 0.65
CA PHE A 47 2.55 -12.52 2.01
C PHE A 47 2.35 -13.97 2.48
N ASN A 48 3.42 -14.57 3.00
CA ASN A 48 3.34 -15.92 3.56
C ASN A 48 3.02 -15.88 5.06
N ASN A 49 1.74 -15.97 5.42
CA ASN A 49 1.32 -16.08 6.82
C ASN A 49 1.04 -17.52 7.28
N GLN A 50 1.61 -18.54 6.62
CA GLN A 50 1.40 -19.94 7.02
C GLN A 50 2.33 -20.30 8.19
N ASP A 51 1.77 -20.56 9.37
CA ASP A 51 2.53 -20.86 10.60
C ASP A 51 3.44 -22.10 10.45
N GLU A 52 3.09 -23.03 9.55
CA GLU A 52 3.85 -24.25 9.26
C GLU A 52 5.02 -24.03 8.29
N SER A 53 5.15 -22.84 7.69
CA SER A 53 6.16 -22.56 6.67
C SER A 53 7.45 -21.99 7.27
N ASP A 54 8.60 -22.56 6.92
CA ASP A 54 9.91 -21.99 7.25
C ASP A 54 10.14 -20.61 6.61
N ALA A 55 9.38 -20.30 5.54
CA ALA A 55 9.41 -19.01 4.85
C ALA A 55 8.28 -18.07 5.31
N ARG A 56 7.64 -18.34 6.46
CA ARG A 56 6.63 -17.46 7.05
C ARG A 56 7.21 -16.07 7.26
N GLY A 57 6.38 -15.06 7.03
CA GLY A 57 6.77 -13.66 7.16
C GLY A 57 7.48 -13.10 5.93
N PHE A 58 7.82 -13.92 4.93
CA PHE A 58 8.44 -13.49 3.69
C PHE A 58 7.44 -13.47 2.52
N SER A 59 7.81 -12.84 1.41
CA SER A 59 7.06 -12.95 0.16
C SER A 59 7.13 -14.39 -0.39
N ARG A 60 5.99 -14.89 -0.89
CA ARG A 60 5.88 -16.15 -1.63
C ARG A 60 6.56 -16.08 -3.00
N TYR A 61 6.68 -14.87 -3.56
CA TYR A 61 7.16 -14.64 -4.92
C TYR A 61 8.40 -13.74 -4.93
N PRO A 62 9.34 -13.95 -5.87
CA PRO A 62 10.49 -13.08 -6.05
C PRO A 62 10.08 -11.70 -6.60
N MET A 63 10.99 -10.73 -6.55
CA MET A 63 10.80 -9.41 -7.15
C MET A 63 10.63 -9.48 -8.67
N GLU A 64 11.41 -10.35 -9.34
CA GLU A 64 11.30 -10.59 -10.78
C GLU A 64 9.94 -11.24 -11.10
N GLY A 65 9.16 -10.60 -11.97
CA GLY A 65 7.83 -11.07 -12.33
C GLY A 65 6.82 -11.04 -11.17
N PHE A 66 7.06 -10.23 -10.12
CA PHE A 66 6.21 -10.16 -8.94
C PHE A 66 4.72 -9.97 -9.29
N PHE A 67 4.39 -8.96 -10.11
CA PHE A 67 3.00 -8.65 -10.46
C PHE A 67 2.34 -9.75 -11.29
N HIS A 68 3.08 -10.43 -12.17
CA HIS A 68 2.58 -11.63 -12.86
C HIS A 68 2.21 -12.74 -11.85
N ASN A 69 3.08 -13.01 -10.88
CA ASN A 69 2.87 -14.07 -9.91
C ASN A 69 1.68 -13.83 -8.95
N VAL A 70 1.32 -12.57 -8.69
CA VAL A 70 0.10 -12.22 -7.93
C VAL A 70 -1.14 -12.03 -8.82
N GLY A 71 -1.04 -12.32 -10.13
CA GLY A 71 -2.17 -12.24 -11.07
C GLY A 71 -2.52 -10.82 -11.55
N LEU A 72 -1.57 -9.89 -11.47
CA LEU A 72 -1.69 -8.50 -11.91
C LEU A 72 -0.86 -8.24 -13.19
N ASP A 73 -1.07 -9.04 -14.23
CA ASP A 73 -0.33 -8.94 -15.52
C ASP A 73 -0.42 -7.57 -16.21
N TRP A 74 -1.45 -6.78 -15.89
CA TRP A 74 -1.65 -5.43 -16.42
C TRP A 74 -0.91 -4.34 -15.64
N PHE A 75 -0.29 -4.70 -14.51
CA PHE A 75 0.37 -3.77 -13.62
C PHE A 75 1.81 -3.56 -14.06
N ASP A 76 2.00 -2.60 -14.98
CA ASP A 76 3.27 -2.34 -15.68
C ASP A 76 4.32 -1.65 -14.77
N TYR A 77 4.77 -2.36 -13.74
CA TYR A 77 5.83 -1.96 -12.82
C TYR A 77 6.83 -3.09 -12.64
N ASP A 78 8.09 -2.75 -12.39
CA ASP A 78 9.12 -3.67 -11.94
C ASP A 78 9.43 -3.42 -10.46
N VAL A 79 9.37 -4.45 -9.63
CA VAL A 79 9.78 -4.35 -8.22
C VAL A 79 11.31 -4.27 -8.16
N THR A 80 11.82 -3.21 -7.54
CA THR A 80 13.26 -2.96 -7.44
C THR A 80 13.83 -3.34 -6.08
N GLN A 81 13.01 -3.33 -5.02
CA GLN A 81 13.43 -3.69 -3.67
C GLN A 81 12.26 -4.21 -2.82
N PHE A 82 12.46 -5.32 -2.13
CA PHE A 82 11.69 -5.68 -0.94
C PHE A 82 12.34 -5.12 0.31
N PHE A 83 11.54 -4.66 1.26
CA PHE A 83 12.05 -4.19 2.55
C PHE A 83 11.32 -4.86 3.73
N TYR A 84 12.02 -4.90 4.86
CA TYR A 84 11.68 -5.75 5.99
C TYR A 84 11.68 -4.96 7.30
N ALA A 85 10.72 -5.27 8.18
CA ALA A 85 10.63 -4.71 9.52
C ALA A 85 10.85 -5.80 10.58
N LYS A 86 11.42 -5.37 11.71
CA LYS A 86 11.41 -6.14 12.95
C LYS A 86 10.03 -5.98 13.59
N GLU A 87 9.27 -7.07 13.68
CA GLU A 87 7.95 -7.09 14.30
C GLU A 87 7.98 -7.99 15.54
N GLN A 88 7.32 -7.55 16.61
CA GLN A 88 7.17 -8.39 17.81
C GLN A 88 5.96 -9.31 17.64
N ARG A 89 6.17 -10.62 17.79
CA ARG A 89 5.11 -11.62 17.92
C ARG A 89 5.29 -12.37 19.25
N TYR A 90 4.31 -12.24 20.14
CA TYR A 90 4.39 -12.76 21.51
C TYR A 90 5.66 -12.26 22.24
N LEU A 91 6.51 -13.18 22.71
CA LEU A 91 7.76 -12.89 23.41
C LEU A 91 8.98 -12.87 22.47
N MET A 92 8.78 -12.99 21.15
CA MET A 92 9.85 -13.09 20.15
C MET A 92 9.76 -11.97 19.12
N TYR A 93 10.90 -11.61 18.54
CA TYR A 93 10.96 -10.71 17.39
C TYR A 93 11.19 -11.52 16.13
N GLU A 94 10.37 -11.26 15.11
CA GLU A 94 10.47 -11.82 13.77
C GLU A 94 10.87 -10.69 12.81
N VAL A 95 11.60 -11.03 11.74
CA VAL A 95 11.83 -10.11 10.63
C VAL A 95 10.87 -10.51 9.52
N ASN A 96 9.97 -9.61 9.17
CA ASN A 96 8.94 -9.87 8.18
C ASN A 96 9.03 -8.88 7.02
N TRP A 97 8.65 -9.35 5.85
CA TRP A 97 8.42 -8.54 4.66
C TRP A 97 7.28 -7.58 4.95
N ILE A 98 7.58 -6.29 4.85
CA ILE A 98 6.68 -5.20 5.25
C ILE A 98 6.37 -4.25 4.08
N GLY A 99 7.01 -4.44 2.93
CA GLY A 99 6.76 -3.59 1.78
C GLY A 99 7.70 -3.79 0.60
N TYR A 100 7.41 -3.08 -0.48
CA TYR A 100 8.23 -3.07 -1.68
C TYR A 100 8.31 -1.68 -2.30
N VAL A 101 9.38 -1.44 -3.05
CA VAL A 101 9.52 -0.32 -3.99
C VAL A 101 9.48 -0.88 -5.40
N ALA A 102 8.70 -0.26 -6.26
CA ALA A 102 8.57 -0.60 -7.67
C ALA A 102 8.63 0.66 -8.54
N VAL A 103 9.03 0.50 -9.80
CA VAL A 103 9.11 1.59 -10.76
C VAL A 103 8.30 1.24 -11.99
N ALA A 104 7.48 2.17 -12.47
CA ALA A 104 6.69 1.96 -13.67
C ALA A 104 7.61 1.62 -14.85
N THR A 105 7.28 0.60 -15.64
CA THR A 105 8.02 0.25 -16.87
C THR A 105 7.76 1.29 -17.97
N ASP A 106 8.43 1.20 -19.13
CA ASP A 106 8.14 2.13 -20.24
C ASP A 106 6.67 2.09 -20.68
N ALA A 107 6.04 0.92 -20.68
CA ALA A 107 4.61 0.78 -20.93
C ALA A 107 3.77 1.44 -19.83
N GLY A 108 4.17 1.26 -18.57
CA GLY A 108 3.53 1.90 -17.42
C GLY A 108 3.62 3.44 -17.50
N LYS A 109 4.79 3.96 -17.85
CA LYS A 109 5.02 5.39 -18.08
C LYS A 109 4.11 5.95 -19.17
N GLU A 110 3.96 5.25 -20.29
CA GLU A 110 3.06 5.67 -21.37
C GLU A 110 1.60 5.76 -20.90
N LYS A 111 1.14 4.77 -20.10
CA LYS A 111 -0.22 4.75 -19.54
C LYS A 111 -0.45 5.81 -18.47
N LEU A 112 0.54 6.06 -17.62
CA LEU A 112 0.44 6.98 -16.48
C LEU A 112 0.79 8.44 -16.87
N GLY A 113 1.45 8.64 -18.00
CA GLY A 113 1.93 9.94 -18.45
C GLY A 113 3.21 10.42 -17.74
N ARG A 114 3.80 9.62 -16.85
CA ARG A 114 5.04 9.89 -16.11
C ARG A 114 5.68 8.61 -15.58
N ARG A 115 6.96 8.66 -15.23
CA ARG A 115 7.64 7.57 -14.51
C ARG A 115 7.28 7.61 -13.03
N ASP A 116 6.50 6.65 -12.58
CA ASP A 116 6.12 6.55 -11.17
C ASP A 116 7.06 5.65 -10.39
N ILE A 117 7.49 6.10 -9.22
CA ILE A 117 8.10 5.26 -8.20
C ILE A 117 7.01 4.95 -7.18
N LEU A 118 6.59 3.68 -7.11
CA LEU A 118 5.57 3.21 -6.19
C LEU A 118 6.24 2.59 -4.95
N VAL A 119 5.86 3.05 -3.76
CA VAL A 119 6.25 2.45 -2.49
C VAL A 119 4.99 1.91 -1.81
N VAL A 120 4.98 0.61 -1.49
CA VAL A 120 3.83 -0.03 -0.84
C VAL A 120 4.22 -0.58 0.52
N TRP A 121 3.40 -0.27 1.52
CA TRP A 121 3.53 -0.74 2.90
C TRP A 121 2.43 -1.74 3.25
N ARG A 122 2.82 -2.86 3.85
CA ARG A 122 1.93 -3.95 4.28
C ARG A 122 1.07 -3.50 5.47
N GLY A 123 -0.21 -3.86 5.40
CA GLY A 123 -1.09 -3.84 6.57
C GLY A 123 -0.78 -4.96 7.57
N THR A 124 -1.62 -5.07 8.59
CA THR A 124 -1.66 -6.25 9.46
C THR A 124 -2.85 -7.13 9.08
N GLU A 125 -2.69 -8.44 9.24
CA GLU A 125 -3.81 -9.39 9.23
C GLU A 125 -4.49 -9.41 10.62
N ARG A 126 -4.96 -8.25 11.09
CA ARG A 126 -5.70 -8.14 12.36
C ARG A 126 -7.20 -8.03 12.12
N THR A 127 -7.98 -8.61 13.03
CA THR A 127 -9.42 -8.36 13.06
C THR A 127 -9.68 -6.91 13.50
N VAL A 128 -10.81 -6.35 13.10
CA VAL A 128 -11.26 -5.01 13.50
C VAL A 128 -11.42 -4.91 15.02
N GLU A 129 -11.78 -6.01 15.68
CA GLU A 129 -11.83 -6.07 17.15
C GLU A 129 -10.44 -5.87 17.77
N ALA A 130 -9.40 -6.48 17.21
CA ALA A 130 -8.02 -6.31 17.66
C ALA A 130 -7.46 -4.90 17.40
N ALA A 131 -8.11 -4.09 16.56
CA ALA A 131 -7.74 -2.69 16.37
C ALA A 131 -8.17 -1.81 17.55
N LEU A 132 -9.20 -2.19 18.31
CA LEU A 132 -9.63 -1.42 19.50
C LEU A 132 -8.60 -1.45 20.64
N ASP A 133 -7.72 -2.45 20.65
CA ASP A 133 -6.63 -2.59 21.62
C ASP A 133 -5.34 -1.87 21.17
N ILE A 134 -5.40 -1.04 20.11
CA ILE A 134 -4.28 -0.20 19.70
C ILE A 134 -3.92 0.74 20.85
N ASP A 135 -2.66 0.64 21.30
CA ASP A 135 -2.04 1.56 22.25
C ASP A 135 -2.14 3.00 21.73
N ASP A 136 -2.43 3.97 22.60
CA ASP A 136 -2.49 5.38 22.21
C ASP A 136 -1.19 6.14 22.51
N THR A 137 -0.14 5.43 22.92
CA THR A 137 1.17 6.00 23.24
C THR A 137 1.78 6.73 22.06
N LEU A 138 2.01 8.03 22.25
CA LEU A 138 2.78 8.90 21.36
C LEU A 138 4.27 8.82 21.72
N THR A 139 5.12 8.73 20.71
CA THR A 139 6.58 8.85 20.83
C THR A 139 7.10 9.99 19.94
N SER A 140 8.26 10.54 20.29
CA SER A 140 8.88 11.59 19.49
C SER A 140 9.37 11.01 18.17
N ALA A 141 9.13 11.74 17.08
CA ALA A 141 9.63 11.40 15.74
C ALA A 141 10.80 12.29 15.32
N SER A 142 11.55 12.87 16.27
CA SER A 142 12.68 13.76 15.99
C SER A 142 13.87 13.07 15.31
N ASP A 143 13.93 11.74 15.39
CA ASP A 143 14.86 10.90 14.63
C ASP A 143 14.50 10.79 13.14
N ILE A 144 13.23 10.99 12.78
CA ILE A 144 12.74 11.06 11.40
C ILE A 144 12.71 12.52 10.91
N PHE A 145 12.22 13.43 11.75
CA PHE A 145 11.99 14.84 11.43
C PHE A 145 12.91 15.74 12.26
N ALA A 146 14.20 15.75 11.91
CA ALA A 146 15.19 16.55 12.62
C ALA A 146 14.78 18.03 12.69
N GLY A 147 14.85 18.62 13.89
CA GLY A 147 14.42 20.01 14.13
C GLY A 147 12.94 20.18 14.46
N HIS A 148 12.15 19.10 14.50
CA HIS A 148 10.73 19.10 14.83
C HIS A 148 10.44 18.28 16.10
N GLU A 149 11.04 18.65 17.23
CA GLU A 149 10.99 17.92 18.52
C GLU A 149 9.56 17.64 19.04
N ASP A 150 8.60 18.53 18.75
CA ASP A 150 7.21 18.40 19.19
C ASP A 150 6.35 17.51 18.27
N VAL A 151 6.90 17.05 17.14
CA VAL A 151 6.21 16.10 16.25
C VAL A 151 6.25 14.73 16.89
N MET A 152 5.05 14.26 17.26
CA MET A 152 4.87 12.97 17.89
C MET A 152 4.05 12.07 16.97
N VAL A 153 4.45 10.81 16.89
CA VAL A 153 3.71 9.77 16.14
C VAL A 153 3.38 8.61 17.07
N HIS A 154 2.40 7.80 16.70
CA HIS A 154 2.04 6.61 17.47
C HIS A 154 3.24 5.65 17.57
N ASN A 155 3.52 5.18 18.78
CA ASN A 155 4.72 4.42 19.12
C ASN A 155 4.88 3.16 18.27
N GLY A 156 3.81 2.40 18.03
CA GLY A 156 3.89 1.20 17.20
C GLY A 156 4.22 1.49 15.73
N TRP A 157 3.80 2.64 15.18
CA TRP A 157 4.15 3.01 13.80
C TRP A 157 5.63 3.40 13.73
N HIS A 158 6.09 4.18 14.71
CA HIS A 158 7.49 4.55 14.85
C HIS A 158 8.38 3.31 14.98
N GLU A 159 8.04 2.39 15.88
CA GLU A 159 8.85 1.20 16.16
C GLU A 159 9.03 0.34 14.91
N ILE A 160 7.96 0.08 14.16
CA ILE A 160 8.03 -0.69 12.90
C ILE A 160 8.90 0.05 11.87
N TYR A 161 8.80 1.37 11.81
CA TYR A 161 9.49 2.20 10.83
C TYR A 161 10.98 2.35 11.12
N THR A 162 11.37 2.50 12.39
CA THR A 162 12.73 2.91 12.82
C THR A 162 13.55 1.79 13.46
N SER A 163 12.92 0.70 13.92
CA SER A 163 13.65 -0.40 14.54
C SER A 163 14.60 -1.09 13.56
N LYS A 164 15.84 -1.26 13.98
CA LYS A 164 16.90 -1.89 13.19
C LYS A 164 16.86 -3.40 13.26
N ASN A 165 17.08 -4.04 12.11
CA ASN A 165 17.16 -5.49 11.97
C ASN A 165 18.57 -5.99 12.36
N HIS A 166 18.79 -6.28 13.64
CA HIS A 166 20.09 -6.81 14.13
C HIS A 166 20.14 -8.34 14.23
N VAL A 167 19.05 -9.04 13.88
CA VAL A 167 18.85 -10.46 14.23
C VAL A 167 19.22 -11.42 13.08
N VAL A 168 19.22 -10.96 11.83
CA VAL A 168 19.42 -11.84 10.66
C VAL A 168 20.73 -11.49 9.96
N ASP A 169 21.65 -12.45 9.87
CA ASP A 169 22.95 -12.33 9.21
C ASP A 169 22.79 -12.27 7.66
N THR A 170 22.31 -11.14 7.15
CA THR A 170 22.10 -10.87 5.72
C THR A 170 22.60 -9.46 5.37
N GLU A 171 22.65 -9.10 4.10
CA GLU A 171 23.00 -7.75 3.64
C GLU A 171 22.07 -6.64 4.19
N TYR A 172 20.98 -7.00 4.86
CA TYR A 172 20.01 -6.12 5.54
C TYR A 172 20.35 -5.82 7.01
N ILE A 173 21.49 -6.31 7.53
CA ILE A 173 21.92 -6.06 8.91
C ILE A 173 22.00 -4.56 9.18
N GLY A 174 21.28 -4.11 10.20
CA GLY A 174 21.46 -2.80 10.80
C GLY A 174 20.64 -1.67 10.18
N HIS A 175 19.76 -1.96 9.22
CA HIS A 175 18.83 -0.97 8.67
C HIS A 175 17.39 -1.17 9.17
N SER A 176 16.68 -0.06 9.38
CA SER A 176 15.24 -0.08 9.63
C SER A 176 14.44 -0.23 8.33
N ALA A 177 13.13 -0.48 8.44
CA ALA A 177 12.26 -0.53 7.26
C ALA A 177 12.20 0.83 6.53
N GLY A 178 12.12 1.93 7.29
CA GLY A 178 12.14 3.29 6.75
C GLY A 178 13.44 3.58 6.00
N GLU A 179 14.60 3.27 6.59
CA GLU A 179 15.90 3.45 5.96
C GLU A 179 16.01 2.66 4.64
N GLN A 180 15.52 1.41 4.60
CA GLN A 180 15.51 0.58 3.39
C GLN A 180 14.66 1.21 2.27
N ALA A 181 13.42 1.60 2.59
CA ALA A 181 12.50 2.19 1.61
C ALA A 181 13.02 3.53 1.07
N VAL A 182 13.45 4.43 1.95
CA VAL A 182 13.99 5.76 1.57
C VAL A 182 15.27 5.63 0.74
N LYS A 183 16.17 4.70 1.11
CA LYS A 183 17.40 4.46 0.35
C LYS A 183 17.11 4.02 -1.08
N GLU A 184 16.14 3.13 -1.28
CA GLU A 184 15.77 2.69 -2.63
C GLU A 184 15.05 3.81 -3.40
N VAL A 185 14.13 4.56 -2.78
CA VAL A 185 13.48 5.71 -3.43
C VAL A 185 14.52 6.72 -3.91
N LYS A 186 15.46 7.13 -3.04
CA LYS A 186 16.52 8.07 -3.39
C LYS A 186 17.38 7.55 -4.54
N LYS A 187 17.74 6.26 -4.51
CA LYS A 187 18.47 5.62 -5.61
C LYS A 187 17.70 5.67 -6.94
N GLN A 188 16.39 5.41 -6.93
CA GLN A 188 15.56 5.47 -8.14
C GLN A 188 15.43 6.91 -8.68
N VAL A 189 15.20 7.89 -7.81
CA VAL A 189 15.20 9.32 -8.19
C VAL A 189 16.51 9.74 -8.85
N GLU A 190 17.65 9.38 -8.24
CA GLU A 190 18.98 9.65 -8.78
C GLU A 190 19.21 8.99 -10.15
N GLN A 191 18.82 7.72 -10.28
CA GLN A 191 19.04 6.95 -11.52
C GLN A 191 18.19 7.47 -12.67
N LEU A 192 16.89 7.71 -12.43
CA LEU A 192 15.97 8.23 -13.44
C LEU A 192 16.42 9.61 -13.93
N TYR A 193 16.81 10.49 -13.01
CA TYR A 193 17.35 11.80 -13.37
C TYR A 193 18.66 11.72 -14.17
N LYS A 194 19.58 10.82 -13.80
CA LYS A 194 20.85 10.63 -14.54
C LYS A 194 20.62 10.06 -15.95
N ASN A 195 19.63 9.19 -16.11
CA ASN A 195 19.34 8.53 -17.37
C ASN A 195 18.55 9.42 -18.34
N ASN A 196 17.60 10.21 -17.84
CA ASN A 196 16.82 11.14 -18.64
C ASN A 196 16.30 12.32 -17.81
N LYS A 197 16.94 13.49 -17.97
CA LYS A 197 16.58 14.71 -17.23
C LYS A 197 15.22 15.29 -17.60
N ASP A 198 14.71 14.95 -18.78
CA ASP A 198 13.42 15.43 -19.28
C ASP A 198 12.27 14.47 -18.91
N GLU A 199 12.56 13.32 -18.27
CA GLU A 199 11.52 12.40 -17.83
C GLU A 199 10.82 12.96 -16.59
N GLU A 200 9.50 13.19 -16.69
CA GLU A 200 8.68 13.52 -15.52
C GLU A 200 8.62 12.31 -14.57
N ILE A 201 8.94 12.54 -13.30
CA ILE A 201 8.95 11.52 -12.24
C ILE A 201 7.89 11.90 -11.20
N SER A 202 7.26 10.90 -10.60
CA SER A 202 6.46 11.03 -9.37
C SER A 202 6.84 9.94 -8.37
N ILE A 203 6.53 10.18 -7.09
CA ILE A 203 6.55 9.15 -6.07
C ILE A 203 5.12 8.95 -5.57
N THR A 204 4.62 7.72 -5.65
CA THR A 204 3.35 7.33 -5.06
C THR A 204 3.60 6.37 -3.91
N VAL A 205 3.00 6.64 -2.75
CA VAL A 205 3.09 5.77 -1.57
C VAL A 205 1.69 5.23 -1.27
N ALA A 206 1.55 3.93 -1.08
CA ALA A 206 0.25 3.31 -0.83
C ALA A 206 0.30 2.32 0.32
N GLY A 207 -0.85 2.11 0.94
CA GLY A 207 -0.99 1.12 2.00
C GLY A 207 -2.41 1.05 2.51
N HIS A 208 -2.71 -0.07 3.17
CA HIS A 208 -4.00 -0.34 3.80
C HIS A 208 -3.83 -0.55 5.30
N SER A 209 -4.78 -0.05 6.10
CA SER A 209 -4.79 -0.20 7.56
C SER A 209 -3.47 0.31 8.17
N MET A 210 -2.75 -0.49 8.94
CA MET A 210 -1.39 -0.17 9.42
C MET A 210 -0.46 0.31 8.30
N GLY A 211 -0.51 -0.32 7.12
CA GLY A 211 0.30 0.06 5.97
C GLY A 211 -0.01 1.47 5.49
N ALA A 212 -1.24 1.96 5.64
CA ALA A 212 -1.62 3.33 5.28
C ALA A 212 -1.00 4.37 6.24
N ALA A 213 -0.88 4.03 7.53
CA ALA A 213 -0.19 4.87 8.51
C ALA A 213 1.32 4.95 8.22
N LEU A 214 1.95 3.81 7.92
CA LEU A 214 3.36 3.74 7.52
C LEU A 214 3.62 4.45 6.19
N ALA A 215 2.70 4.32 5.21
CA ALA A 215 2.76 5.04 3.94
C ALA A 215 2.73 6.56 4.14
N THR A 216 1.86 7.05 5.03
CA THR A 216 1.78 8.48 5.37
C THR A 216 3.06 8.97 6.03
N LEU A 217 3.58 8.21 7.02
CA LEU A 217 4.84 8.53 7.69
C LEU A 217 6.03 8.56 6.71
N ASN A 218 6.13 7.55 5.84
CA ASN A 218 7.18 7.41 4.84
C ASN A 218 7.14 8.54 3.80
N ALA A 219 5.96 8.92 3.32
CA ALA A 219 5.83 10.03 2.37
C ALA A 219 6.27 11.36 2.98
N MET A 220 5.94 11.60 4.25
CA MET A 220 6.42 12.78 4.96
C MET A 220 7.94 12.74 5.16
N ASP A 221 8.52 11.60 5.53
CA ASP A 221 9.97 11.41 5.63
C ASP A 221 10.67 11.73 4.29
N ILE A 222 10.20 11.12 3.20
CA ILE A 222 10.72 11.34 1.84
C ILE A 222 10.76 12.83 1.50
N VAL A 223 9.69 13.59 1.80
CA VAL A 223 9.60 15.01 1.43
C VAL A 223 10.34 15.91 2.40
N ALA A 224 10.22 15.68 3.71
CA ALA A 224 10.85 16.49 4.75
C ALA A 224 12.38 16.44 4.65
N ASN A 225 12.93 15.26 4.32
CA ASN A 225 14.37 15.02 4.21
C ASN A 225 14.90 15.12 2.76
N GLY A 226 14.06 15.51 1.80
CA GLY A 226 14.51 15.82 0.44
C GLY A 226 14.94 14.61 -0.40
N HIS A 227 14.32 13.46 -0.16
CA HIS A 227 14.59 12.23 -0.91
C HIS A 227 13.83 12.18 -2.25
N ASN A 228 12.94 13.14 -2.51
CA ASN A 228 12.17 13.26 -3.75
C ASN A 228 12.83 14.14 -4.83
N TYR A 229 14.11 14.48 -4.69
CA TYR A 229 14.91 15.14 -5.73
C TYR A 229 16.35 14.59 -5.75
N PRO A 230 17.10 14.77 -6.85
CA PRO A 230 18.53 14.45 -6.90
C PRO A 230 19.35 15.37 -5.97
N GLU A 231 20.40 14.86 -5.33
CA GLU A 231 21.17 15.51 -4.23
C GLU A 231 21.57 16.96 -4.52
N ASP A 232 21.93 17.28 -5.77
CA ASP A 232 22.36 18.62 -6.19
C ASP A 232 21.27 19.43 -6.93
N HIS A 233 20.02 18.97 -6.96
CA HIS A 233 18.93 19.54 -7.75
C HIS A 233 17.59 19.65 -7.00
N PRO A 234 17.53 20.39 -5.88
CA PRO A 234 16.29 20.56 -5.10
C PRO A 234 15.14 21.22 -5.88
N GLU A 235 15.43 21.97 -6.95
CA GLU A 235 14.45 22.53 -7.87
C GLU A 235 13.71 21.47 -8.69
N MET A 236 14.24 20.24 -8.76
CA MET A 236 13.67 19.11 -9.48
C MET A 236 12.85 18.18 -8.57
N ALA A 237 12.39 18.67 -7.42
CA ALA A 237 11.54 17.92 -6.50
C ALA A 237 10.27 17.40 -7.19
N CYS A 238 10.12 16.07 -7.21
CA CYS A 238 8.93 15.45 -7.76
C CYS A 238 7.77 15.43 -6.75
N GLN A 239 6.55 15.39 -7.29
CA GLN A 239 5.32 15.27 -6.49
C GLN A 239 5.34 13.94 -5.72
N VAL A 240 4.97 13.99 -4.44
CA VAL A 240 4.79 12.80 -3.60
C VAL A 240 3.33 12.68 -3.24
N THR A 241 2.72 11.51 -3.45
CA THR A 241 1.28 11.31 -3.25
C THR A 241 1.00 10.04 -2.47
N VAL A 242 0.16 10.12 -1.44
CA VAL A 242 -0.27 8.98 -0.64
C VAL A 242 -1.68 8.55 -1.03
N PHE A 243 -1.88 7.26 -1.32
CA PHE A 243 -3.20 6.63 -1.38
C PHE A 243 -3.35 5.70 -0.19
N ALA A 244 -4.05 6.19 0.83
CA ALA A 244 -4.15 5.58 2.15
C ALA A 244 -5.54 4.96 2.35
N PHE A 245 -5.63 3.62 2.39
CA PHE A 245 -6.89 2.91 2.54
C PHE A 245 -7.13 2.53 4.01
N ALA A 246 -8.29 2.88 4.56
CA ALA A 246 -8.64 2.59 5.96
C ALA A 246 -7.56 3.04 6.97
N SER A 247 -6.96 4.20 6.73
CA SER A 247 -5.83 4.68 7.52
C SER A 247 -6.24 5.08 8.93
N PRO A 248 -5.66 4.48 9.98
CA PRO A 248 -5.71 5.07 11.31
C PRO A 248 -4.94 6.41 11.33
N LYS A 249 -5.09 7.15 12.41
CA LYS A 249 -4.32 8.37 12.67
C LYS A 249 -2.86 8.02 12.99
N VAL A 250 -1.97 8.93 12.61
CA VAL A 250 -0.52 8.68 12.63
C VAL A 250 0.17 9.44 13.75
N GLY A 251 -0.16 10.72 13.92
CA GLY A 251 0.52 11.58 14.88
C GLY A 251 -0.36 12.70 15.44
N ASN A 252 0.27 13.53 16.26
CA ASN A 252 -0.37 14.62 16.98
C ASN A 252 -0.66 15.85 16.10
N GLU A 253 -1.17 16.92 16.71
CA GLU A 253 -1.40 18.21 16.04
C GLU A 253 -0.13 18.75 15.36
N LYS A 254 1.05 18.58 15.96
CA LYS A 254 2.33 19.03 15.36
C LYS A 254 2.74 18.21 14.14
N PHE A 255 2.45 16.92 14.13
CA PHE A 255 2.57 16.09 12.93
C PHE A 255 1.66 16.62 11.81
N LYS A 256 0.42 17.01 12.12
CA LYS A 256 -0.48 17.65 11.16
C LYS A 256 0.05 19.00 10.65
N GLU A 257 0.51 19.88 11.54
CA GLU A 257 1.11 21.16 11.14
C GLU A 257 2.30 20.96 10.20
N LEU A 258 3.16 19.97 10.48
CA LEU A 258 4.26 19.61 9.58
C LEU A 258 3.75 19.13 8.22
N TYR A 259 2.77 18.22 8.19
CA TYR A 259 2.15 17.78 6.93
C TYR A 259 1.59 18.96 6.13
N ASP A 260 0.83 19.85 6.77
CA ASP A 260 0.18 20.98 6.09
C ASP A 260 1.24 21.92 5.46
N ASN A 261 2.38 22.11 6.12
CA ASN A 261 3.51 22.85 5.56
C ASN A 261 4.13 22.11 4.36
N LEU A 262 4.37 20.80 4.46
CA LEU A 262 4.90 19.99 3.34
C LEU A 262 3.93 19.95 2.15
N ASN A 263 2.62 19.89 2.39
CA ASN A 263 1.61 19.95 1.34
C ASN A 263 1.67 21.30 0.60
N LYS A 264 1.70 22.39 1.35
CA LYS A 264 1.70 23.75 0.79
C LYS A 264 3.01 24.11 0.08
N GLU A 265 4.16 23.68 0.60
CA GLU A 265 5.47 24.16 0.15
C GLU A 265 6.25 23.13 -0.67
N LYS A 266 5.92 21.84 -0.57
CA LYS A 266 6.73 20.74 -1.11
C LYS A 266 5.92 19.72 -1.94
N ASN A 267 4.68 20.06 -2.32
CA ASN A 267 3.85 19.27 -3.23
C ASN A 267 3.61 17.81 -2.75
N LEU A 268 3.46 17.65 -1.42
CA LEU A 268 3.04 16.40 -0.78
C LEU A 268 1.52 16.32 -0.72
N HIS A 269 0.91 15.26 -1.23
CA HIS A 269 -0.54 15.05 -1.14
C HIS A 269 -0.86 13.72 -0.50
N ALA A 270 -1.99 13.64 0.20
CA ALA A 270 -2.50 12.39 0.74
C ALA A 270 -4.01 12.33 0.57
N LEU A 271 -4.49 11.26 -0.05
CA LEU A 271 -5.91 10.93 -0.15
C LEU A 271 -6.17 9.72 0.76
N ARG A 272 -7.01 9.92 1.78
CA ARG A 272 -7.48 8.86 2.66
C ARG A 272 -8.82 8.35 2.14
N ILE A 273 -8.87 7.07 1.78
CA ILE A 273 -10.09 6.38 1.37
C ILE A 273 -10.66 5.69 2.61
N LEU A 274 -11.87 6.07 3.01
CA LEU A 274 -12.52 5.60 4.23
C LEU A 274 -13.84 4.93 3.90
N ASN A 275 -14.21 3.90 4.64
CA ASN A 275 -15.52 3.28 4.57
C ASN A 275 -16.36 3.73 5.78
N ALA A 276 -17.60 4.17 5.56
CA ALA A 276 -18.43 4.85 6.55
C ALA A 276 -18.68 4.05 7.84
N ILE A 277 -18.63 2.72 7.78
CA ILE A 277 -18.82 1.84 8.93
C ILE A 277 -17.53 1.22 9.45
N ASP A 278 -16.39 1.50 8.82
CA ASP A 278 -15.08 1.08 9.33
C ASP A 278 -14.66 1.99 10.49
N ILE A 279 -14.27 1.38 11.62
CA ILE A 279 -13.89 2.09 12.83
C ILE A 279 -12.40 2.42 12.86
N VAL A 280 -11.55 1.69 12.11
CA VAL A 280 -10.09 1.82 12.17
C VAL A 280 -9.62 3.24 11.88
N PRO A 281 -10.18 3.97 10.91
CA PRO A 281 -9.79 5.35 10.67
C PRO A 281 -9.99 6.28 11.87
N ASN A 282 -10.86 5.95 12.83
CA ASN A 282 -11.09 6.81 13.99
C ASN A 282 -10.05 6.60 15.12
N LEU A 283 -9.15 5.63 14.95
CA LEU A 283 -8.17 5.23 15.96
C LEU A 283 -6.77 5.80 15.67
N PRO A 284 -5.97 6.11 16.70
CA PRO A 284 -6.39 6.24 18.09
C PRO A 284 -7.28 7.49 18.31
N PRO A 285 -8.18 7.50 19.30
CA PRO A 285 -9.21 8.54 19.39
C PRO A 285 -8.72 9.89 19.94
N VAL A 286 -7.69 9.90 20.81
CA VAL A 286 -7.32 11.06 21.64
C VAL A 286 -5.89 11.52 21.37
N LYS A 287 -5.66 12.83 21.17
CA LYS A 287 -4.35 13.47 20.86
C LYS A 287 -3.77 13.19 19.48
N TYR A 288 -4.57 12.62 18.58
CA TYR A 288 -4.16 12.35 17.21
C TYR A 288 -5.01 13.13 16.22
N GLU A 289 -4.36 13.58 15.15
CA GLU A 289 -4.99 14.33 14.06
C GLU A 289 -4.89 13.58 12.73
N HIS A 290 -5.85 13.85 11.85
CA HIS A 290 -5.80 13.39 10.47
C HIS A 290 -5.04 14.38 9.59
N VAL A 291 -4.35 13.83 8.59
CA VAL A 291 -3.70 14.58 7.52
C VAL A 291 -4.28 14.20 6.16
N GLY A 292 -4.14 15.10 5.18
CA GLY A 292 -4.64 14.89 3.82
C GLY A 292 -6.16 14.97 3.66
N GLU A 293 -6.59 14.78 2.42
CA GLU A 293 -7.99 14.83 2.00
C GLU A 293 -8.71 13.52 2.29
N GLN A 294 -10.02 13.61 2.51
CA GLN A 294 -10.86 12.46 2.82
C GLN A 294 -11.80 12.14 1.67
N PHE A 295 -11.77 10.89 1.21
CA PHE A 295 -12.76 10.31 0.33
C PHE A 295 -13.54 9.22 1.06
N MET A 296 -14.77 9.55 1.46
CA MET A 296 -15.65 8.64 2.19
C MET A 296 -16.54 7.87 1.21
N ILE A 297 -16.45 6.54 1.26
CA ILE A 297 -17.36 5.60 0.60
C ILE A 297 -18.23 4.89 1.64
N ASP A 298 -19.30 4.24 1.20
CA ASP A 298 -20.18 3.48 2.08
C ASP A 298 -20.50 2.10 1.50
N SER A 299 -19.87 1.08 2.09
CA SER A 299 -20.09 -0.31 1.70
C SER A 299 -21.54 -0.79 1.80
N ARG A 300 -22.37 -0.13 2.62
CA ARG A 300 -23.79 -0.47 2.76
C ARG A 300 -24.59 -0.20 1.49
N GLN A 301 -24.09 0.65 0.57
CA GLN A 301 -24.72 0.86 -0.73
C GLN A 301 -24.51 -0.30 -1.70
N SER A 302 -23.51 -1.16 -1.47
CA SER A 302 -23.25 -2.29 -2.35
C SER A 302 -24.40 -3.29 -2.31
N THR A 303 -24.92 -3.63 -3.48
CA THR A 303 -25.91 -4.71 -3.62
C THR A 303 -25.28 -6.11 -3.48
N HIS A 304 -23.94 -6.20 -3.51
CA HIS A 304 -23.17 -7.44 -3.53
C HIS A 304 -22.66 -7.88 -2.14
N LEU A 305 -22.30 -6.93 -1.28
CA LEU A 305 -21.69 -7.20 0.02
C LEU A 305 -22.74 -7.52 1.08
N LYS A 306 -22.44 -8.46 1.97
CA LYS A 306 -23.27 -8.81 3.12
C LYS A 306 -23.42 -7.62 4.07
N SER A 307 -24.65 -7.41 4.51
CA SER A 307 -25.03 -6.33 5.43
C SER A 307 -24.92 -6.74 6.90
N ILE A 308 -25.04 -5.75 7.80
CA ILE A 308 -25.18 -5.98 9.25
C ILE A 308 -26.34 -6.94 9.58
N ASN A 309 -27.42 -6.95 8.79
CA ASN A 309 -28.57 -7.83 9.01
C ASN A 309 -28.25 -9.29 8.66
N GLU A 310 -27.25 -9.53 7.81
CA GLU A 310 -26.88 -10.87 7.34
C GLU A 310 -25.75 -11.47 8.18
N VAL A 311 -24.77 -10.67 8.60
CA VAL A 311 -23.56 -11.16 9.28
C VAL A 311 -23.22 -10.46 10.59
N GLY A 312 -24.08 -9.56 11.07
CA GLY A 312 -23.82 -8.80 12.31
C GLY A 312 -22.50 -8.02 12.23
N THR A 313 -21.77 -7.96 13.35
CA THR A 313 -20.53 -7.17 13.49
C THR A 313 -19.43 -7.56 12.50
N ALA A 314 -19.48 -8.76 11.89
CA ALA A 314 -18.56 -9.13 10.81
C ALA A 314 -18.66 -8.20 9.58
N SER A 315 -19.77 -7.47 9.41
CA SER A 315 -19.88 -6.41 8.39
C SER A 315 -18.89 -5.26 8.59
N LEU A 316 -18.43 -5.01 9.82
CA LEU A 316 -17.36 -4.05 10.11
C LEU A 316 -16.01 -4.55 9.58
N GLN A 317 -15.74 -5.86 9.70
CA GLN A 317 -14.56 -6.48 9.09
C GLN A 317 -14.62 -6.39 7.56
N ILE A 318 -15.78 -6.70 6.96
CA ILE A 318 -15.98 -6.54 5.51
C ILE A 318 -15.67 -5.10 5.10
N ALA A 319 -16.15 -4.12 5.85
CA ALA A 319 -15.93 -2.73 5.54
C ALA A 319 -14.46 -2.29 5.65
N HIS A 320 -13.70 -2.93 6.52
CA HIS A 320 -12.28 -2.67 6.71
C HIS A 320 -11.39 -3.33 5.65
N GLN A 321 -11.79 -4.48 5.09
CA GLN A 321 -10.95 -5.20 4.12
C GLN A 321 -10.74 -4.40 2.82
N LEU A 322 -9.51 -4.46 2.28
CA LEU A 322 -9.13 -3.68 1.10
C LEU A 322 -9.93 -4.07 -0.13
N GLU A 323 -10.05 -5.36 -0.45
CA GLU A 323 -10.80 -5.81 -1.64
C GLU A 323 -12.29 -5.39 -1.63
N PRO A 324 -13.05 -5.55 -0.53
CA PRO A 324 -14.37 -4.93 -0.40
C PRO A 324 -14.38 -3.41 -0.54
N MET A 325 -13.37 -2.68 -0.03
CA MET A 325 -13.27 -1.23 -0.26
C MET A 325 -13.08 -0.91 -1.74
N LEU A 326 -12.21 -1.63 -2.46
CA LEU A 326 -11.99 -1.44 -3.89
C LEU A 326 -13.22 -1.81 -4.72
N HIS A 327 -13.96 -2.85 -4.32
CA HIS A 327 -15.28 -3.17 -4.87
C HIS A 327 -16.24 -2.00 -4.72
N VAL A 328 -16.27 -1.36 -3.54
CA VAL A 328 -17.13 -0.21 -3.31
C VAL A 328 -16.66 0.99 -4.12
N VAL A 329 -15.36 1.28 -4.19
CA VAL A 329 -14.80 2.33 -5.05
C VAL A 329 -15.17 2.09 -6.52
N ALA A 330 -15.16 0.85 -7.00
CA ALA A 330 -15.56 0.53 -8.38
C ALA A 330 -17.02 0.90 -8.66
N GLY A 331 -17.92 0.72 -7.69
CA GLY A 331 -19.36 1.00 -7.84
C GLY A 331 -19.89 2.32 -7.26
N TRP A 332 -19.05 3.09 -6.56
CA TRP A 332 -19.47 4.28 -5.81
C TRP A 332 -19.92 5.42 -6.73
N ASN A 333 -21.12 5.97 -6.53
CA ASN A 333 -21.59 7.14 -7.29
C ASN A 333 -22.10 8.27 -6.37
N GLY A 334 -21.54 8.35 -5.16
CA GLY A 334 -21.95 9.33 -4.14
C GLY A 334 -23.06 8.81 -3.21
N PHE A 335 -23.31 9.53 -2.12
CA PHE A 335 -24.28 9.13 -1.10
C PHE A 335 -25.72 9.05 -1.62
N ASP A 336 -26.07 9.91 -2.58
CA ASP A 336 -27.38 9.94 -3.24
C ASP A 336 -27.39 9.15 -4.57
N GLY A 337 -26.25 8.56 -4.95
CA GLY A 337 -26.08 7.83 -6.21
C GLY A 337 -26.45 6.36 -6.11
N THR A 338 -26.82 5.76 -7.25
CA THR A 338 -27.00 4.31 -7.34
C THR A 338 -25.65 3.62 -7.43
N PHE A 339 -25.46 2.57 -6.63
CA PHE A 339 -24.29 1.71 -6.74
C PHE A 339 -24.30 0.98 -8.09
N ASP A 340 -23.27 1.22 -8.90
CA ASP A 340 -23.15 0.65 -10.24
C ASP A 340 -21.67 0.41 -10.56
N ILE A 341 -21.26 -0.86 -10.63
CA ILE A 341 -19.86 -1.25 -10.80
C ILE A 341 -19.37 -0.78 -12.16
N LYS A 342 -18.42 0.15 -12.13
CA LYS A 342 -17.67 0.62 -13.29
C LYS A 342 -16.34 -0.13 -13.39
N GLN A 343 -15.63 0.08 -14.51
CA GLN A 343 -14.30 -0.49 -14.78
C GLN A 343 -14.24 -2.02 -14.94
N ASN A 344 -15.38 -2.71 -15.04
CA ASN A 344 -15.44 -4.17 -15.15
C ASN A 344 -14.65 -4.90 -14.05
N ARG A 345 -14.54 -4.32 -12.84
CA ARG A 345 -13.89 -4.98 -11.70
C ARG A 345 -14.68 -6.23 -11.32
N ASP A 346 -13.98 -7.36 -11.24
CA ASP A 346 -14.60 -8.61 -10.79
C ASP A 346 -15.02 -8.50 -9.32
N TYR A 347 -16.32 -8.68 -9.05
CA TYR A 347 -16.85 -8.63 -7.70
C TYR A 347 -16.32 -9.78 -6.83
N SER A 348 -15.86 -10.90 -7.41
CA SER A 348 -15.37 -12.05 -6.65
C SER A 348 -14.12 -11.73 -5.84
N LEU A 349 -13.36 -10.71 -6.23
CA LEU A 349 -12.18 -10.25 -5.50
C LEU A 349 -12.51 -9.83 -4.06
N ALA A 350 -13.73 -9.34 -3.82
CA ALA A 350 -14.20 -9.01 -2.47
C ALA A 350 -14.18 -10.22 -1.51
N ASN A 351 -14.20 -11.45 -2.04
CA ASN A 351 -14.14 -12.68 -1.26
C ASN A 351 -12.73 -13.23 -1.02
N LYS A 352 -11.68 -12.45 -1.30
CA LYS A 352 -10.29 -12.95 -1.20
C LYS A 352 -9.93 -13.42 0.21
N ASP A 353 -10.07 -12.54 1.20
CA ASP A 353 -9.65 -12.84 2.58
C ASP A 353 -10.82 -13.23 3.50
N MET A 354 -12.06 -13.09 3.05
CA MET A 354 -13.25 -13.45 3.83
C MET A 354 -14.49 -13.66 2.98
N ASP A 355 -15.53 -14.28 3.55
CA ASP A 355 -16.82 -14.48 2.90
C ASP A 355 -17.70 -13.20 2.95
N ALA A 356 -17.32 -12.19 2.17
CA ALA A 356 -17.90 -10.85 2.14
C ALA A 356 -19.17 -10.72 1.28
N LEU A 357 -19.31 -11.52 0.22
CA LEU A 357 -20.41 -11.43 -0.75
C LEU A 357 -21.67 -12.14 -0.26
N LYS A 358 -22.85 -11.65 -0.65
CA LYS A 358 -24.13 -12.32 -0.39
C LYS A 358 -24.19 -13.67 -1.09
N SER A 359 -24.91 -14.62 -0.50
CA SER A 359 -24.96 -16.02 -0.92
C SER A 359 -25.44 -16.26 -2.36
N ASN A 360 -26.17 -15.31 -2.95
CA ASN A 360 -26.60 -15.36 -4.35
C ASN A 360 -25.46 -15.04 -5.35
N TYR A 361 -24.35 -14.46 -4.89
CA TYR A 361 -23.13 -14.28 -5.66
C TYR A 361 -22.19 -15.45 -5.34
N LYS A 362 -22.19 -16.47 -6.21
CA LYS A 362 -21.39 -17.68 -6.02
C LYS A 362 -19.91 -17.41 -6.33
N ALA A 363 -19.18 -16.88 -5.36
CA ALA A 363 -17.72 -16.85 -5.37
C ALA A 363 -17.22 -17.51 -4.07
N GLY A 364 -16.41 -18.56 -4.18
CA GLY A 364 -15.72 -19.13 -3.01
C GLY A 364 -14.75 -18.11 -2.42
N ILE A 365 -14.29 -18.36 -1.18
CA ILE A 365 -13.18 -17.58 -0.62
C ILE A 365 -11.94 -17.87 -1.48
N LEU A 366 -11.37 -16.83 -2.10
CA LEU A 366 -10.16 -16.95 -2.91
C LEU A 366 -8.95 -16.95 -1.97
N VAL A 367 -8.77 -18.02 -1.21
CA VAL A 367 -7.62 -18.13 -0.30
C VAL A 367 -6.34 -17.98 -1.13
N GLY A 368 -5.51 -16.98 -0.81
CA GLY A 368 -4.20 -16.70 -1.42
C GLY A 368 -3.15 -17.79 -1.18
N GLY A 369 -3.49 -19.02 -1.57
CA GLY A 369 -2.65 -20.19 -1.58
C GLY A 369 -2.56 -20.73 -3.00
N ALA A 370 -1.37 -21.19 -3.36
CA ALA A 370 -1.13 -21.89 -4.62
C ALA A 370 -2.22 -22.97 -4.84
N GLU A 371 -2.76 -22.95 -6.06
CA GLU A 371 -3.79 -23.84 -6.62
C GLU A 371 -5.22 -23.71 -6.07
N GLN A 372 -6.05 -22.93 -6.77
CA GLN A 372 -7.33 -23.42 -7.31
C GLN A 372 -7.93 -22.50 -8.39
N GLY A 373 -7.78 -22.92 -9.65
CA GLY A 373 -8.81 -22.87 -10.70
C GLY A 373 -9.44 -21.53 -11.07
N TYR A 374 -8.78 -20.78 -11.95
CA TYR A 374 -9.50 -19.94 -12.91
C TYR A 374 -10.44 -20.82 -13.76
N GLY A 375 -11.61 -20.29 -14.09
CA GLY A 375 -12.73 -21.02 -14.69
C GLY A 375 -12.41 -21.84 -15.95
N PRO A 376 -13.34 -22.71 -16.39
CA PRO A 376 -13.08 -23.81 -17.34
C PRO A 376 -12.63 -23.44 -18.77
N ASP A 377 -12.41 -22.17 -19.09
CA ASP A 377 -12.01 -21.70 -20.42
C ASP A 377 -10.53 -21.31 -20.58
N TYR A 378 -9.67 -21.50 -19.57
CA TYR A 378 -8.21 -21.37 -19.73
C TYR A 378 -7.53 -22.74 -19.68
N GLN A 379 -7.67 -23.48 -20.79
CA GLN A 379 -7.03 -24.78 -21.00
C GLN A 379 -5.51 -24.70 -21.20
N LYS A 380 -4.81 -25.67 -20.56
CA LYS A 380 -3.61 -26.38 -21.03
C LYS A 380 -2.34 -25.55 -21.28
N ARG A 381 -1.35 -25.74 -20.40
CA ARG A 381 0.05 -26.08 -20.76
C ARG A 381 0.90 -26.39 -19.52
N ASP A 382 1.35 -27.65 -19.47
CA ASP A 382 2.62 -28.16 -18.94
C ASP A 382 3.23 -27.54 -17.67
N GLN A 383 2.91 -28.14 -16.51
CA GLN A 383 3.76 -28.14 -15.33
C GLN A 383 4.74 -29.33 -15.41
N GLN A 384 6.02 -29.08 -15.73
CA GLN A 384 7.16 -29.93 -15.33
C GLN A 384 8.49 -29.24 -15.67
N MET A 385 8.91 -28.29 -14.82
CA MET A 385 10.25 -27.70 -14.68
C MET A 385 10.05 -26.55 -13.66
N ASP A 386 10.63 -26.50 -12.46
CA ASP A 386 12.06 -26.29 -12.25
C ASP A 386 12.44 -26.40 -10.74
N ILE A 387 11.95 -27.42 -10.03
CA ILE A 387 12.35 -27.67 -8.61
C ILE A 387 13.86 -27.97 -8.49
N ALA A 388 14.49 -28.43 -9.57
CA ALA A 388 15.92 -28.73 -9.61
C ALA A 388 16.82 -27.47 -9.63
N ARG A 389 16.33 -26.30 -10.07
CA ARG A 389 17.15 -25.07 -10.12
C ARG A 389 17.22 -24.36 -8.77
N LEU A 390 16.17 -24.43 -7.95
CA LEU A 390 16.16 -23.86 -6.61
C LEU A 390 17.09 -24.62 -5.65
N GLN A 391 17.27 -25.93 -5.84
CA GLN A 391 18.20 -26.72 -5.02
C GLN A 391 19.68 -26.56 -5.45
N ALA A 392 19.96 -26.27 -6.74
CA ALA A 392 21.32 -26.06 -7.22
C ALA A 392 21.95 -24.72 -6.78
N ALA A 393 21.12 -23.69 -6.54
CA ALA A 393 21.59 -22.38 -6.05
C ALA A 393 21.99 -22.41 -4.55
N ALA A 394 21.38 -23.27 -3.76
CA ALA A 394 21.65 -23.39 -2.32
C ALA A 394 22.87 -24.26 -1.97
N SER A 395 23.26 -25.21 -2.82
CA SER A 395 24.37 -26.15 -2.53
C SER A 395 25.74 -25.73 -3.10
N SER A 396 25.82 -24.67 -3.92
CA SER A 396 27.06 -24.28 -4.61
C SER A 396 27.94 -23.27 -3.84
N ARG A 397 27.58 -22.89 -2.61
CA ARG A 397 28.38 -21.96 -1.76
C ARG A 397 28.94 -22.56 -0.47
N VAL A 398 28.84 -23.88 -0.26
CA VAL A 398 29.34 -24.55 0.96
C VAL A 398 30.66 -25.32 0.74
N ILE A 399 31.24 -25.32 -0.46
CA ILE A 399 32.52 -25.98 -0.73
C ILE A 399 33.56 -24.95 -1.21
N CYS A 400 34.09 -24.14 -0.29
CA CYS A 400 35.40 -23.49 -0.44
C CYS A 400 35.97 -22.89 0.87
N LEU A 401 35.66 -23.48 2.03
CA LEU A 401 36.33 -23.15 3.31
C LEU A 401 36.67 -24.45 4.06
N ALA A 402 37.55 -25.25 3.47
CA ALA A 402 38.30 -26.30 4.15
C ALA A 402 39.48 -26.75 3.25
N ALA A 403 40.50 -25.90 3.13
CA ALA A 403 41.90 -26.26 2.85
C ALA A 403 42.78 -25.03 3.10
#